data_AF-A0A848WX14-F1
#
_entry.id   AF-A0A848WX14-F1
#
_cell.length_a   1.000
_cell.length_b   1.000
_cell.length_c   1.000
_cell.angle_alpha   90.00
_cell.angle_beta   90.00
_cell.angle_gamma   90.00
#
_symmetry.space_group_name_H-M   'P 1'
#
loop_
_entity.id
_entity.type
_entity.pdbx_description
1 polymer ?
#
loop_
_entity_poly.entity_id
_entity_poly.type
_entity_poly.pdbx_seq_one_letter_code
_entity_poly.pdbx_strand_id
1 'polypeptide(L)'
;MRAILEKYPRWIPIVAVILVFGLIRTPIEKSLRSQLIETHLLQPPPARTTLGALKQSSLMGMLGGLRSMVAVYLTLKAYEHFGVMEWDEVESTYDLITSLEPREEFHWVHRIWHRGINAVASVEVNDDLTPAERQRRFDLYSTQAIEIGEAALEQLPNSVKIREQMAEVYREKLRDYCGAAKMYGEMKDLPGAMQYSTRFYGYFLAKCPGNEQKAYDHLYGLYVETMSNLDRKGERGFVDHRAPTLIITLKELEEKLDIPISQRIPDPHPDEGLKRRNRPTGRLPGGVGIP
;
A
#
# COMPACT_ATOMS: atom_id res chain seq x y z
N MET A 1 1.69 -0.48 -62.82
CA MET A 1 0.98 -0.32 -61.52
C MET A 1 -0.55 -0.29 -61.63
N ARG A 2 -1.16 0.31 -62.68
CA ARG A 2 -2.63 0.34 -62.83
C ARG A 2 -3.31 -1.05 -62.91
N ALA A 3 -2.69 -2.04 -63.56
CA ALA A 3 -3.29 -3.36 -63.78
C ALA A 3 -3.42 -4.25 -62.52
N ILE A 4 -2.67 -3.98 -61.44
CA ILE A 4 -2.75 -4.77 -60.20
C ILE A 4 -3.85 -4.22 -59.26
N LEU A 5 -4.17 -2.93 -59.39
CA LEU A 5 -5.17 -2.24 -58.56
C LEU A 5 -6.63 -2.48 -59.00
N GLU A 6 -6.85 -2.97 -60.23
CA GLU A 6 -8.20 -3.27 -60.74
C GLU A 6 -8.71 -4.65 -60.33
N LYS A 7 -7.82 -5.57 -59.95
CA LYS A 7 -8.17 -6.98 -59.68
C LYS A 7 -8.50 -7.27 -58.22
N TYR A 8 -8.21 -6.33 -57.32
CA TYR A 8 -8.35 -6.50 -55.88
C TYR A 8 -9.22 -5.39 -55.28
N PRO A 9 -10.05 -5.70 -54.27
CA PRO A 9 -10.83 -4.69 -53.59
C PRO A 9 -9.93 -3.57 -53.04
N ARG A 10 -10.38 -2.32 -53.18
CA ARG A 10 -9.60 -1.10 -52.82
C ARG A 10 -9.12 -1.07 -51.36
N TRP A 11 -9.69 -1.85 -50.45
CA TRP A 11 -9.24 -1.94 -49.06
C TRP A 11 -7.93 -2.71 -48.88
N ILE A 12 -7.57 -3.64 -49.80
CA ILE A 12 -6.33 -4.42 -49.71
C ILE A 12 -5.07 -3.55 -49.75
N PRO A 13 -4.89 -2.64 -50.73
CA PRO A 13 -3.71 -1.76 -50.74
C PRO A 13 -3.71 -0.80 -49.54
N ILE A 14 -4.88 -0.38 -49.05
CA ILE A 14 -4.97 0.47 -47.84
C ILE A 14 -4.47 -0.29 -46.61
N VAL A 15 -4.93 -1.52 -46.40
CA VAL A 15 -4.46 -2.38 -45.30
C VAL A 15 -2.97 -2.69 -45.44
N ALA A 16 -2.50 -2.97 -46.66
CA ALA A 16 -1.08 -3.21 -46.92
C ALA A 16 -0.21 -1.99 -46.58
N VAL A 17 -0.65 -0.78 -46.95
CA VAL A 17 0.05 0.47 -46.60
C VAL A 17 0.07 0.68 -45.08
N ILE A 18 -1.04 0.44 -44.38
CA ILE A 18 -1.11 0.55 -42.91
C ILE A 18 -0.15 -0.45 -42.24
N LEU A 19 -0.11 -1.70 -42.72
CA LEU A 19 0.78 -2.73 -42.19
C LEU A 19 2.25 -2.39 -42.42
N VAL A 20 2.62 -1.99 -43.64
CA VAL A 20 4.00 -1.60 -43.98
C VAL A 20 4.42 -0.38 -43.18
N PHE A 21 3.56 0.63 -43.07
CA PHE A 21 3.82 1.81 -42.26
C PHE A 21 4.01 1.45 -40.78
N GLY A 22 3.16 0.58 -40.24
CA GLY A 22 3.29 0.07 -38.87
C GLY A 22 4.61 -0.66 -38.64
N LEU A 23 5.02 -1.56 -39.55
CA LEU A 23 6.28 -2.30 -39.46
C LEU A 23 7.51 -1.38 -39.47
N ILE A 24 7.49 -0.31 -40.28
CA ILE A 24 8.59 0.66 -40.35
C ILE A 24 8.61 1.57 -39.11
N ARG A 25 7.44 2.03 -38.65
CA ARG A 25 7.31 3.00 -37.56
C ARG A 25 7.58 2.38 -36.18
N THR A 26 7.17 1.14 -35.96
CA THR A 26 7.28 0.46 -34.66
C THR A 26 8.71 0.45 -34.08
N PRO A 27 9.79 0.09 -34.80
CA PRO A 27 11.14 0.11 -34.24
C PRO A 27 11.62 1.52 -33.87
N ILE A 28 11.21 2.54 -34.65
CA ILE A 28 11.53 3.95 -34.37
C ILE A 28 10.86 4.41 -33.07
N GLU A 29 9.56 4.14 -32.92
CA GLU A 29 8.83 4.47 -31.70
C GLU A 29 9.36 3.73 -30.48
N LYS A 30 9.71 2.45 -30.62
CA LYS A 30 10.31 1.67 -29.53
C LYS A 30 11.63 2.27 -29.08
N SER A 31 12.53 2.61 -30.02
CA SER A 31 13.82 3.22 -29.71
C SER A 31 13.65 4.58 -29.01
N LEU A 32 12.83 5.47 -29.58
CA LEU A 32 12.54 6.77 -28.99
C LEU A 32 11.91 6.63 -27.60
N ARG A 33 10.96 5.71 -27.43
CA ARG A 33 10.30 5.47 -26.15
C ARG A 33 11.28 4.95 -25.10
N SER A 34 12.18 4.02 -25.46
CA SER A 34 13.23 3.54 -24.55
C SER A 34 14.13 4.68 -24.10
N GLN A 35 14.59 5.53 -25.03
CA GLN A 35 15.41 6.70 -24.69
C GLN A 35 14.67 7.68 -23.77
N LEU A 36 13.39 7.94 -24.03
CA LEU A 36 12.57 8.79 -23.18
C LEU A 36 12.36 8.19 -21.79
N ILE A 37 12.26 6.86 -21.66
CA ILE A 37 12.19 6.16 -20.37
C ILE A 37 13.52 6.25 -19.63
N GLU A 38 14.64 5.98 -20.31
CA GLU A 38 15.99 6.07 -19.74
C GLU A 38 16.34 7.49 -19.27
N THR A 39 15.84 8.51 -19.98
CA THR A 39 16.00 9.92 -19.60
C THR A 39 14.94 10.42 -18.62
N HIS A 40 14.06 9.54 -18.11
CA HIS A 40 12.96 9.86 -17.21
C HIS A 40 11.94 10.89 -17.74
N LEU A 41 11.95 11.17 -19.05
CA LEU A 41 10.98 12.02 -19.74
C LEU A 41 9.66 11.26 -20.03
N LEU A 42 9.74 9.94 -20.15
CA LEU A 42 8.59 9.05 -20.16
C LEU A 42 8.69 8.04 -19.02
N GLN A 43 7.53 7.56 -18.64
CA GLN A 43 7.32 6.63 -17.56
C GLN A 43 7.24 5.20 -18.15
N PRO A 44 7.98 4.19 -17.61
CA PRO A 44 8.08 2.84 -18.20
C PRO A 44 6.72 2.15 -18.22
N PRO A 45 6.29 1.43 -19.26
CA PRO A 45 4.93 0.90 -19.37
C PRO A 45 4.49 0.15 -18.09
N PRO A 46 3.21 0.29 -17.67
CA PRO A 46 2.70 -0.38 -16.48
C PRO A 46 2.93 -1.90 -16.55
N ALA A 47 3.35 -2.50 -15.45
CA ALA A 47 3.63 -3.93 -15.36
C ALA A 47 2.30 -4.70 -15.50
N ARG A 48 2.10 -5.53 -16.53
CA ARG A 48 0.84 -6.27 -16.68
C ARG A 48 0.98 -7.64 -17.33
N THR A 49 0.07 -8.52 -16.94
CA THR A 49 -0.41 -9.67 -17.72
C THR A 49 -1.07 -9.20 -19.04
N THR A 50 -1.14 -10.06 -20.06
CA THR A 50 -1.56 -9.70 -21.42
C THR A 50 -2.97 -9.08 -21.49
N LEU A 51 -3.93 -9.58 -20.71
CA LEU A 51 -5.31 -9.07 -20.64
C LEU A 51 -5.41 -7.69 -20.01
N GLY A 52 -4.65 -7.46 -18.94
CA GLY A 52 -4.58 -6.14 -18.34
C GLY A 52 -3.94 -5.14 -19.31
N ALA A 53 -2.85 -5.51 -19.99
CA ALA A 53 -2.20 -4.63 -20.97
C ALA A 53 -3.16 -4.22 -22.10
N LEU A 54 -4.04 -5.13 -22.53
CA LEU A 54 -5.11 -4.86 -23.51
C LEU A 54 -6.16 -3.88 -22.98
N LYS A 55 -6.68 -4.08 -21.76
CA LYS A 55 -7.64 -3.12 -21.13
C LYS A 55 -7.06 -1.71 -21.09
N GLN A 56 -5.83 -1.58 -20.60
CA GLN A 56 -5.14 -0.29 -20.51
C GLN A 56 -4.87 0.33 -21.87
N SER A 57 -4.42 -0.46 -22.84
CA SER A 57 -4.12 0.02 -24.19
C SER A 57 -5.39 0.45 -24.93
N SER A 58 -6.51 -0.25 -24.72
CA SER A 58 -7.83 0.15 -25.22
C SER A 58 -8.26 1.48 -24.62
N LEU A 59 -8.16 1.63 -23.29
CA LEU A 59 -8.53 2.87 -22.60
C LEU A 59 -7.61 4.04 -22.98
N MET A 60 -6.30 3.81 -23.08
CA MET A 60 -5.33 4.81 -23.55
C MET A 60 -5.63 5.27 -24.99
N GLY A 61 -6.00 4.33 -25.87
CA GLY A 61 -6.37 4.64 -27.26
C GLY A 61 -7.69 5.41 -27.38
N MET A 62 -8.69 5.09 -26.55
CA MET A 62 -10.01 5.73 -26.58
C MET A 62 -10.04 7.11 -25.91
N LEU A 63 -9.33 7.26 -24.78
CA LEU A 63 -9.49 8.44 -23.92
C LEU A 63 -8.28 9.38 -23.96
N GLY A 64 -7.10 8.92 -24.38
CA GLY A 64 -5.89 9.74 -24.45
C GLY A 64 -5.63 10.51 -23.15
N GLY A 65 -5.58 11.85 -23.25
CA GLY A 65 -5.37 12.75 -22.12
C GLY A 65 -6.56 12.93 -21.17
N LEU A 66 -7.77 12.51 -21.55
CA LEU A 66 -8.98 12.66 -20.72
C LEU A 66 -9.07 11.61 -19.61
N ARG A 67 -8.19 10.59 -19.61
CA ARG A 67 -8.19 9.49 -18.64
C ARG A 67 -8.22 9.97 -17.18
N SER A 68 -7.48 11.03 -16.86
CA SER A 68 -7.42 11.57 -15.49
C SER A 68 -8.71 12.27 -15.08
N MET A 69 -9.35 12.99 -16.00
CA MET A 69 -10.65 13.62 -15.74
C MET A 69 -11.75 12.56 -15.53
N VAL A 70 -11.75 11.51 -16.35
CA VAL A 70 -12.67 10.38 -16.20
C VAL A 70 -12.42 9.66 -14.88
N ALA A 71 -11.16 9.43 -14.49
CA ALA A 71 -10.82 8.82 -13.22
C ALA A 71 -11.32 9.65 -12.03
N VAL A 72 -11.18 10.99 -12.06
CA VAL A 72 -11.74 11.87 -11.02
C VAL A 72 -13.27 11.75 -10.93
N TYR A 73 -13.98 11.74 -12.07
CA TYR A 73 -15.42 11.53 -12.09
C TYR A 73 -15.82 10.17 -11.51
N LEU A 74 -15.10 9.11 -11.89
CA LEU A 74 -15.34 7.76 -11.38
C LEU A 74 -15.03 7.66 -9.89
N THR A 75 -14.03 8.38 -9.37
CA THR A 75 -13.75 8.43 -7.93
C THR A 75 -14.94 9.03 -7.18
N LEU A 76 -15.58 10.09 -7.70
CA LEU A 76 -16.82 10.62 -7.11
C LEU A 76 -17.95 9.58 -7.11
N LYS A 77 -18.11 8.81 -8.21
CA LYS A 77 -19.06 7.71 -8.27
C LYS A 77 -18.75 6.58 -7.29
N ALA A 78 -17.48 6.22 -7.12
CA ALA A 78 -17.07 5.24 -6.13
C ALA A 78 -17.43 5.68 -4.71
N TYR A 79 -17.32 6.98 -4.39
CA TYR A 79 -17.78 7.52 -3.12
C TYR A 79 -19.31 7.51 -2.94
N GLU A 80 -20.09 7.68 -4.02
CA GLU A 80 -21.55 7.49 -3.98
C GLU A 80 -21.90 6.03 -3.61
N HIS A 81 -21.31 5.04 -4.31
CA HIS A 81 -21.50 3.61 -4.02
C HIS A 81 -21.03 3.23 -2.60
N PHE A 82 -19.89 3.79 -2.18
CA PHE A 82 -19.37 3.60 -0.83
C PHE A 82 -20.36 4.08 0.24
N GLY A 83 -21.00 5.23 0.02
CA GLY A 83 -21.97 5.80 0.96
C GLY A 83 -23.20 4.93 1.20
N VAL A 84 -23.54 4.05 0.25
CA VAL A 84 -24.65 3.09 0.35
C VAL A 84 -24.19 1.63 0.51
N MET A 85 -22.89 1.40 0.77
CA MET A 85 -22.30 0.07 0.98
C MET A 85 -22.45 -0.90 -0.21
N GLU A 86 -22.48 -0.37 -1.43
CA GLU A 86 -22.50 -1.14 -2.68
C GLU A 86 -21.07 -1.62 -3.03
N TRP A 87 -20.55 -2.60 -2.26
CA TRP A 87 -19.13 -2.96 -2.28
C TRP A 87 -18.61 -3.52 -3.60
N ASP A 88 -19.47 -4.14 -4.39
CA ASP A 88 -19.09 -4.71 -5.70
C ASP A 88 -19.03 -3.59 -6.77
N GLU A 89 -19.89 -2.59 -6.66
CA GLU A 89 -19.87 -1.36 -7.45
C GLU A 89 -18.65 -0.49 -7.10
N VAL A 90 -18.32 -0.36 -5.81
CA VAL A 90 -17.08 0.30 -5.36
C VAL A 90 -15.86 -0.38 -5.99
N GLU A 91 -15.79 -1.71 -5.89
CA GLU A 91 -14.63 -2.46 -6.39
C GLU A 91 -14.51 -2.41 -7.91
N SER A 92 -15.61 -2.62 -8.64
CA SER A 92 -15.62 -2.52 -10.11
C SER A 92 -15.28 -1.12 -10.62
N THR A 93 -15.72 -0.07 -9.91
CA THR A 93 -15.38 1.32 -10.23
C THR A 93 -13.89 1.57 -10.00
N TYR A 94 -13.32 1.13 -8.86
CA TYR A 94 -11.89 1.26 -8.61
C TYR A 94 -11.01 0.40 -9.52
N ASP A 95 -11.49 -0.76 -10.01
CA ASP A 95 -10.80 -1.54 -11.05
C ASP A 95 -10.63 -0.73 -12.34
N LEU A 96 -11.67 0.02 -12.73
CA LEU A 96 -11.62 0.92 -13.87
C LEU A 96 -10.69 2.11 -13.60
N ILE A 97 -10.80 2.77 -12.44
CA ILE A 97 -9.95 3.90 -12.05
C ILE A 97 -8.47 3.52 -12.09
N THR A 98 -8.10 2.42 -11.42
CA THR A 98 -6.69 1.94 -11.38
C THR A 98 -6.21 1.40 -12.73
N SER A 99 -7.12 1.05 -13.64
CA SER A 99 -6.78 0.78 -15.04
C SER A 99 -6.54 2.05 -15.85
N LEU A 100 -7.27 3.13 -15.59
CA LEU A 100 -7.07 4.44 -16.23
C LEU A 100 -5.81 5.14 -15.73
N GLU A 101 -5.53 5.04 -14.42
CA GLU A 101 -4.45 5.74 -13.74
C GLU A 101 -3.61 4.78 -12.88
N PRO A 102 -2.91 3.81 -13.50
CA PRO A 102 -2.18 2.77 -12.77
C PRO A 102 -1.00 3.28 -11.95
N ARG A 103 -0.60 4.55 -12.12
CA ARG A 103 0.51 5.14 -11.36
C ARG A 103 0.07 6.14 -10.32
N GLU A 104 -1.23 6.38 -10.21
CA GLU A 104 -1.74 7.24 -9.17
C GLU A 104 -1.86 6.42 -7.88
N GLU A 105 -0.89 6.59 -6.99
CA GLU A 105 -0.79 5.88 -5.71
C GLU A 105 -2.08 6.03 -4.90
N PHE A 106 -2.69 7.23 -4.92
CA PHE A 106 -3.90 7.52 -4.19
C PHE A 106 -5.05 6.56 -4.52
N HIS A 107 -5.25 6.24 -5.81
CA HIS A 107 -6.32 5.37 -6.25
C HIS A 107 -6.14 3.92 -5.79
N TRP A 108 -4.90 3.42 -5.80
CA TRP A 108 -4.59 2.08 -5.29
C TRP A 108 -4.80 1.98 -3.78
N VAL A 109 -4.31 2.97 -3.03
CA VAL A 109 -4.49 3.01 -1.57
C VAL A 109 -5.98 3.00 -1.22
N HIS A 110 -6.81 3.81 -1.90
CA HIS A 110 -8.25 3.84 -1.63
C HIS A 110 -8.95 2.55 -2.02
N ARG A 111 -8.58 1.92 -3.14
CA ARG A 111 -9.13 0.61 -3.52
C ARG A 111 -8.86 -0.45 -2.44
N ILE A 112 -7.62 -0.53 -1.96
CA ILE A 112 -7.24 -1.46 -0.87
C ILE A 112 -7.99 -1.10 0.42
N TRP A 113 -8.09 0.18 0.77
CA TRP A 113 -8.79 0.64 1.97
C TRP A 113 -10.30 0.33 1.93
N HIS A 114 -10.96 0.59 0.81
CA HIS A 114 -12.38 0.26 0.65
C HIS A 114 -12.62 -1.24 0.72
N ARG A 115 -11.85 -2.05 -0.02
CA ARG A 115 -12.06 -3.50 -0.05
C ARG A 115 -11.61 -4.20 1.24
N GLY A 116 -10.40 -3.88 1.70
CA GLY A 116 -9.74 -4.58 2.78
C GLY A 116 -10.10 -4.10 4.17
N ILE A 117 -10.50 -2.83 4.35
CA ILE A 117 -10.87 -2.29 5.67
C ILE A 117 -12.37 -2.13 5.78
N ASN A 118 -12.99 -1.36 4.87
CA ASN A 118 -14.38 -0.95 5.01
C ASN A 118 -15.36 -2.08 4.66
N ALA A 119 -15.20 -2.74 3.51
CA ALA A 119 -16.07 -3.85 3.11
C ALA A 119 -15.95 -5.02 4.10
N VAL A 120 -14.72 -5.35 4.52
CA VAL A 120 -14.48 -6.35 5.57
C VAL A 120 -15.17 -5.96 6.88
N ALA A 121 -15.00 -4.72 7.36
CA ALA A 121 -15.69 -4.25 8.57
C ALA A 121 -17.21 -4.36 8.45
N SER A 122 -17.76 -4.03 7.28
CA SER A 122 -19.21 -4.08 7.06
C SER A 122 -19.77 -5.49 7.18
N VAL A 123 -19.05 -6.52 6.71
CA VAL A 123 -19.53 -7.89 6.81
C VAL A 123 -19.40 -8.42 8.23
N GLU A 124 -18.33 -8.07 8.95
CA GLU A 124 -18.10 -8.49 10.35
C GLU A 124 -19.27 -8.14 11.28
N VAL A 125 -19.90 -6.99 11.05
CA VAL A 125 -20.99 -6.46 11.87
C VAL A 125 -22.39 -6.63 11.26
N ASN A 126 -22.50 -7.28 10.09
CA ASN A 126 -23.79 -7.45 9.42
C ASN A 126 -24.54 -8.68 9.95
N ASP A 127 -25.58 -8.42 10.76
CA ASP A 127 -26.41 -9.46 11.40
C ASP A 127 -27.47 -10.08 10.48
N ASP A 128 -27.70 -9.52 9.29
CA ASP A 128 -28.56 -10.12 8.27
C ASP A 128 -27.86 -11.32 7.58
N LEU A 129 -26.54 -11.41 7.69
CA LEU A 129 -25.75 -12.51 7.14
C LEU A 129 -25.63 -13.66 8.14
N THR A 130 -25.80 -14.89 7.65
CA THR A 130 -25.44 -16.08 8.42
C THR A 130 -23.94 -16.08 8.75
N PRO A 131 -23.49 -16.72 9.85
CA PRO A 131 -22.07 -16.80 10.19
C PRO A 131 -21.20 -17.37 9.05
N ALA A 132 -21.71 -18.35 8.30
CA ALA A 132 -20.99 -18.93 7.17
C ALA A 132 -20.82 -17.95 6.01
N GLU A 133 -21.87 -17.18 5.68
CA GLU A 133 -21.79 -16.16 4.63
C GLU A 133 -20.90 -14.98 5.05
N ARG A 134 -20.96 -14.58 6.32
CA ARG A 134 -20.06 -13.58 6.91
C ARG A 134 -18.61 -13.99 6.74
N GLN A 135 -18.26 -15.22 7.13
CA GLN A 135 -16.91 -15.75 6.97
C GLN A 135 -16.49 -15.81 5.50
N ARG A 136 -17.36 -16.32 4.62
CA ARG A 136 -17.08 -16.40 3.18
C ARG A 136 -16.76 -15.02 2.57
N ARG A 137 -17.55 -14.00 2.90
CA ARG A 137 -17.33 -12.64 2.37
C ARG A 137 -16.11 -11.99 2.99
N PHE A 138 -15.87 -12.21 4.28
CA PHE A 138 -14.64 -11.78 4.95
C PHE A 138 -13.41 -12.31 4.22
N ASP A 139 -13.37 -13.63 3.96
CA ASP A 139 -12.25 -14.29 3.28
C ASP A 139 -12.08 -13.76 1.85
N LEU A 140 -13.19 -13.62 1.12
CA LEU A 140 -13.17 -13.06 -0.24
C LEU A 140 -12.61 -11.64 -0.27
N TYR A 141 -13.14 -10.73 0.54
CA TYR A 141 -12.79 -9.31 0.50
C TYR A 141 -11.36 -9.07 0.99
N SER A 142 -10.95 -9.77 2.04
CA SER A 142 -9.60 -9.67 2.57
C SER A 142 -8.57 -10.23 1.59
N THR A 143 -8.83 -11.38 0.95
CA THR A 143 -7.95 -11.94 -0.09
C THR A 143 -7.81 -10.98 -1.28
N GLN A 144 -8.91 -10.43 -1.77
CA GLN A 144 -8.88 -9.46 -2.86
C GLN A 144 -8.08 -8.21 -2.51
N ALA A 145 -8.18 -7.71 -1.27
CA ALA A 145 -7.40 -6.54 -0.85
C ALA A 145 -5.88 -6.81 -0.91
N ILE A 146 -5.43 -8.03 -0.59
CA ILE A 146 -4.04 -8.43 -0.73
C ILE A 146 -3.63 -8.52 -2.21
N GLU A 147 -4.43 -9.18 -3.05
CA GLU A 147 -4.18 -9.29 -4.49
C GLU A 147 -4.11 -7.91 -5.17
N ILE A 148 -4.99 -6.99 -4.80
CA ILE A 148 -4.99 -5.60 -5.26
C ILE A 148 -3.71 -4.90 -4.83
N GLY A 149 -3.28 -5.09 -3.58
CA GLY A 149 -2.05 -4.52 -3.05
C GLY A 149 -0.80 -5.03 -3.78
N GLU A 150 -0.72 -6.34 -4.04
CA GLU A 150 0.36 -6.94 -4.82
C GLU A 150 0.40 -6.37 -6.25
N ALA A 151 -0.74 -6.32 -6.94
CA ALA A 151 -0.84 -5.72 -8.26
C ALA A 151 -0.47 -4.23 -8.27
N ALA A 152 -0.79 -3.50 -7.19
CA ALA A 152 -0.41 -2.10 -7.03
C ALA A 152 1.11 -1.94 -6.87
N LEU A 153 1.76 -2.82 -6.11
CA LEU A 153 3.21 -2.83 -5.92
C LEU A 153 3.98 -3.22 -7.19
N GLU A 154 3.37 -3.98 -8.09
CA GLU A 154 3.94 -4.19 -9.44
C GLU A 154 4.01 -2.88 -10.24
N GLN A 155 3.03 -1.97 -10.05
CA GLN A 155 3.04 -0.64 -10.70
C GLN A 155 3.93 0.36 -9.98
N LEU A 156 3.92 0.31 -8.65
CA LEU A 156 4.51 1.30 -7.75
C LEU A 156 5.38 0.59 -6.68
N PRO A 157 6.51 -0.04 -7.07
CA PRO A 157 7.29 -0.90 -6.18
C PRO A 157 7.89 -0.17 -4.97
N ASN A 158 8.07 1.14 -5.06
CA ASN A 158 8.63 1.96 -3.99
C ASN A 158 7.55 2.70 -3.17
N SER A 159 6.26 2.36 -3.35
CA SER A 159 5.18 3.02 -2.62
C SER A 159 5.17 2.61 -1.15
N VAL A 160 5.46 3.58 -0.28
CA VAL A 160 5.28 3.44 1.16
C VAL A 160 3.80 3.34 1.52
N LYS A 161 2.93 4.13 0.89
CA LYS A 161 1.51 4.19 1.28
C LYS A 161 0.75 2.92 0.94
N ILE A 162 1.07 2.27 -0.18
CA ILE A 162 0.47 0.96 -0.52
C ILE A 162 0.89 -0.07 0.52
N ARG A 163 2.18 -0.12 0.90
CA ARG A 163 2.68 -1.03 1.95
C ARG A 163 2.04 -0.76 3.31
N GLU A 164 1.89 0.52 3.67
CA GLU A 164 1.20 0.93 4.90
C GLU A 164 -0.26 0.46 4.90
N GLN A 165 -0.97 0.65 3.80
CA GLN A 165 -2.37 0.22 3.67
C GLN A 165 -2.51 -1.30 3.71
N MET A 166 -1.60 -2.05 3.06
CA MET A 166 -1.56 -3.51 3.16
C MET A 166 -1.24 -3.98 4.57
N ALA A 167 -0.28 -3.33 5.25
CA ALA A 167 0.05 -3.63 6.64
C ALA A 167 -1.14 -3.44 7.59
N GLU A 168 -1.99 -2.44 7.31
CA GLU A 168 -3.25 -2.23 8.02
C GLU A 168 -4.23 -3.40 7.83
N VAL A 169 -4.42 -3.86 6.59
CA VAL A 169 -5.28 -5.04 6.31
C VAL A 169 -4.75 -6.27 7.06
N TYR A 170 -3.44 -6.54 6.99
CA TYR A 170 -2.83 -7.66 7.70
C TYR A 170 -3.01 -7.57 9.21
N ARG A 171 -2.76 -6.40 9.83
CA ARG A 171 -2.75 -6.27 11.28
C ARG A 171 -4.16 -6.16 11.89
N GLU A 172 -5.07 -5.44 11.24
CA GLU A 172 -6.39 -5.12 11.80
C GLU A 172 -7.43 -6.18 11.43
N LYS A 173 -7.39 -6.67 10.18
CA LYS A 173 -8.42 -7.59 9.68
C LYS A 173 -7.98 -9.04 9.76
N LEU A 174 -6.89 -9.37 9.07
CA LEU A 174 -6.42 -10.76 9.02
C LEU A 174 -5.79 -11.24 10.32
N ARG A 175 -5.32 -10.30 11.16
CA ARG A 175 -4.46 -10.58 12.33
C ARG A 175 -3.22 -11.42 11.97
N ASP A 176 -2.79 -11.31 10.72
CA ASP A 176 -1.56 -11.91 10.23
C ASP A 176 -0.39 -10.97 10.53
N TYR A 177 0.21 -11.18 11.70
CA TYR A 177 1.34 -10.37 12.14
C TYR A 177 2.61 -10.63 11.34
N CYS A 178 2.75 -11.80 10.71
CA CYS A 178 3.87 -12.07 9.82
C CYS A 178 3.75 -11.24 8.53
N GLY A 179 2.55 -11.20 7.93
CA GLY A 179 2.24 -10.33 6.79
C GLY A 179 2.43 -8.85 7.10
N ALA A 180 1.97 -8.39 8.28
CA ALA A 180 2.20 -7.02 8.72
C ALA A 180 3.69 -6.72 8.90
N ALA A 181 4.45 -7.61 9.55
CA ALA A 181 5.90 -7.46 9.72
C ALA A 181 6.61 -7.38 8.36
N LYS A 182 6.22 -8.22 7.38
CA LYS A 182 6.78 -8.18 6.02
C LYS A 182 6.60 -6.79 5.40
N MET A 183 5.39 -6.24 5.41
CA MET A 183 5.12 -4.92 4.81
C MET A 183 5.89 -3.79 5.50
N TYR A 184 5.93 -3.75 6.84
CA TYR A 184 6.72 -2.77 7.58
C TYR A 184 8.23 -2.92 7.31
N GLY A 185 8.72 -4.15 7.22
CA GLY A 185 10.12 -4.46 6.93
C GLY A 185 10.55 -4.05 5.53
N GLU A 186 9.66 -4.20 4.53
CA GLU A 186 9.92 -3.76 3.16
C GLU A 186 9.86 -2.23 2.99
N MET A 187 9.06 -1.53 3.80
CA MET A 187 8.90 -0.08 3.65
C MET A 187 9.80 0.78 4.54
N LYS A 188 10.28 0.27 5.69
CA LYS A 188 10.97 1.09 6.70
C LYS A 188 12.19 1.86 6.18
N ASP A 189 12.85 1.35 5.14
CA ASP A 189 14.07 1.93 4.56
C ASP A 189 13.79 2.75 3.27
N LEU A 190 12.52 2.85 2.85
CA LEU A 190 12.13 3.59 1.66
C LEU A 190 12.02 5.10 1.94
N PRO A 191 12.29 5.96 0.94
CA PRO A 191 12.06 7.40 1.06
C PRO A 191 10.60 7.71 1.40
N GLY A 192 10.38 8.55 2.41
CA GLY A 192 9.03 8.91 2.87
C GLY A 192 8.42 7.94 3.88
N ALA A 193 9.13 6.87 4.27
CA ALA A 193 8.70 6.01 5.35
C ALA A 193 8.63 6.77 6.68
N MET A 194 7.50 6.62 7.37
CA MET A 194 7.32 7.21 8.69
C MET A 194 8.22 6.49 9.70
N GLN A 195 8.81 7.23 10.63
CA GLN A 195 9.75 6.68 11.62
C GLN A 195 9.17 5.54 12.48
N TYR A 196 7.85 5.51 12.66
CA TYR A 196 7.20 4.45 13.41
C TYR A 196 7.29 3.09 12.70
N SER A 197 7.45 3.05 11.37
CA SER A 197 7.51 1.82 10.57
C SER A 197 8.64 0.90 11.02
N THR A 198 9.79 1.46 11.39
CA THR A 198 10.93 0.69 11.92
C THR A 198 10.61 0.00 13.24
N ARG A 199 9.83 0.64 14.13
CA ARG A 199 9.37 0.01 15.37
C ARG A 199 8.28 -1.03 15.10
N PHE A 200 7.35 -0.70 14.20
CA PHE A 200 6.24 -1.60 13.86
C PHE A 200 6.74 -2.89 13.20
N TYR A 201 7.77 -2.82 12.37
CA TYR A 201 8.46 -4.02 11.87
C TYR A 201 8.87 -4.93 13.04
N GLY A 202 9.60 -4.41 14.04
CA GLY A 202 10.01 -5.19 15.21
C GLY A 202 8.84 -5.71 16.04
N TYR A 203 7.82 -4.87 16.29
CA TYR A 203 6.64 -5.26 17.09
C TYR A 203 5.83 -6.38 16.45
N PHE A 204 5.60 -6.32 15.13
CA PHE A 204 4.87 -7.37 14.44
C PHE A 204 5.73 -8.60 14.20
N LEU A 205 7.05 -8.43 14.03
CA LEU A 205 7.98 -9.55 13.95
C LEU A 205 8.03 -10.34 15.27
N ALA A 206 7.96 -9.68 16.42
CA ALA A 206 7.87 -10.32 17.74
C ALA A 206 6.61 -11.19 17.90
N LYS A 207 5.52 -10.81 17.19
CA LYS A 207 4.25 -11.54 17.17
C LYS A 207 4.18 -12.61 16.08
N CYS A 208 5.19 -12.69 15.19
CA CYS A 208 5.29 -13.70 14.15
C CYS A 208 6.06 -14.92 14.70
N PRO A 209 5.44 -16.10 14.85
CA PRO A 209 6.08 -17.27 15.45
C PRO A 209 7.42 -17.62 14.77
N GLY A 210 8.44 -17.96 15.57
CA GLY A 210 9.76 -18.33 15.08
C GLY A 210 10.67 -17.15 14.71
N ASN A 211 10.24 -15.91 14.93
CA ASN A 211 11.03 -14.71 14.65
C ASN A 211 11.43 -13.94 15.92
N GLU A 212 11.32 -14.56 17.09
CA GLU A 212 11.57 -13.94 18.40
C GLU A 212 12.96 -13.32 18.49
N GLN A 213 14.01 -14.09 18.17
CA GLN A 213 15.39 -13.60 18.21
C GLN A 213 15.60 -12.43 17.24
N LYS A 214 15.08 -12.56 16.02
CA LYS A 214 15.20 -11.52 14.98
C LYS A 214 14.47 -10.23 15.39
N ALA A 215 13.33 -10.35 16.07
CA ALA A 215 12.61 -9.21 16.62
C ALA A 215 13.37 -8.57 17.77
N TYR A 216 13.95 -9.38 18.66
CA TYR A 216 14.78 -8.90 19.77
C TYR A 216 15.99 -8.11 19.25
N ASP A 217 16.79 -8.70 18.35
CA ASP A 217 17.98 -8.07 17.79
C ASP A 217 17.64 -6.71 17.14
N HIS A 218 16.55 -6.66 16.37
CA HIS A 218 16.11 -5.43 15.71
C HIS A 218 15.65 -4.36 16.72
N LEU A 219 14.78 -4.70 17.67
CA LEU A 219 14.26 -3.75 18.66
C LEU A 219 15.34 -3.30 19.65
N TYR A 220 16.26 -4.19 20.02
CA TYR A 220 17.38 -3.90 20.90
C TYR A 220 18.37 -2.96 20.20
N GLY A 221 18.60 -3.16 18.89
CA GLY A 221 19.35 -2.21 18.06
C GLY A 221 18.79 -0.81 18.12
N LEU A 222 17.46 -0.64 17.98
CA LEU A 222 16.81 0.67 18.09
C LEU A 222 16.93 1.29 19.49
N TYR A 223 16.88 0.45 20.53
CA TYR A 223 17.08 0.87 21.92
C TYR A 223 18.50 1.43 22.10
N VAL A 224 19.52 0.66 21.71
CA VAL A 224 20.93 1.03 21.82
C VAL A 224 21.23 2.28 20.99
N GLU A 225 20.73 2.37 19.76
CA GLU A 225 20.88 3.56 18.90
C GLU A 225 20.33 4.83 19.59
N THR A 226 19.17 4.71 20.25
CA THR A 226 18.61 5.84 20.99
C THR A 226 19.50 6.23 22.18
N MET A 227 20.00 5.23 22.90
CA MET A 227 20.88 5.46 24.06
C MET A 227 22.22 6.06 23.67
N SER A 228 22.81 5.66 22.54
CA SER A 228 24.09 6.18 22.05
C SER A 228 24.01 7.62 21.54
N ASN A 229 22.82 8.07 21.16
CA ASN A 229 22.58 9.42 20.60
C ASN A 229 21.83 10.33 21.59
N LEU A 230 21.79 9.99 22.87
CA LEU A 230 20.96 10.70 23.86
C LEU A 230 21.41 12.15 24.09
N ASP A 231 22.69 12.44 23.88
CA ASP A 231 23.30 13.78 23.90
C ASP A 231 22.70 14.70 22.83
N ARG A 232 22.25 14.14 21.71
CA ARG A 232 21.61 14.85 20.59
C ARG A 232 20.13 15.12 20.80
N LYS A 233 19.59 14.80 21.98
CA LYS A 233 18.16 14.98 22.28
C LYS A 233 17.75 16.44 22.13
N GLY A 234 16.76 16.68 21.27
CA GLY A 234 16.26 18.03 20.95
C GLY A 234 16.82 18.58 19.64
N GLU A 235 17.80 17.92 19.03
CA GLU A 235 18.26 18.24 17.68
C GLU A 235 17.24 17.83 16.60
N ARG A 236 17.26 18.55 15.48
CA ARG A 236 16.47 18.19 14.29
C ARG A 236 16.99 16.87 13.74
N GLY A 237 16.13 15.85 13.69
CA GLY A 237 16.47 14.52 13.17
C GLY A 237 16.84 13.50 14.25
N PHE A 238 16.92 13.88 15.52
CA PHE A 238 16.98 12.91 16.61
C PHE A 238 15.68 12.10 16.68
N VAL A 239 15.81 10.77 16.77
CA VAL A 239 14.67 9.86 16.88
C VAL A 239 14.76 9.13 18.22
N ASP A 240 13.81 9.42 19.13
CA ASP A 240 13.67 8.65 20.37
C ASP A 240 12.85 7.39 20.07
N HIS A 241 13.49 6.22 20.05
CA HIS A 241 12.80 4.95 19.85
C HIS A 241 12.25 4.35 21.15
N ARG A 242 12.53 4.92 22.33
CA ARG A 242 12.16 4.37 23.65
C ARG A 242 10.69 4.62 24.00
N ALA A 243 9.79 4.28 23.08
CA ALA A 243 8.37 4.21 23.37
C ALA A 243 8.13 3.10 24.43
N PRO A 244 7.16 3.28 25.35
CA PRO A 244 6.86 2.25 26.36
C PRO A 244 6.61 0.87 25.76
N THR A 245 5.95 0.80 24.60
CA THR A 245 5.69 -0.45 23.87
C THR A 245 6.99 -1.15 23.46
N LEU A 246 8.05 -0.42 23.10
CA LEU A 246 9.34 -1.02 22.75
C LEU A 246 9.99 -1.68 23.96
N ILE A 247 10.00 -0.99 25.10
CA ILE A 247 10.57 -1.50 26.35
C ILE A 247 9.80 -2.75 26.81
N ILE A 248 8.46 -2.71 26.78
CA ILE A 248 7.62 -3.85 27.14
C ILE A 248 7.91 -5.03 26.22
N THR A 249 7.90 -4.81 24.90
CA THR A 249 8.14 -5.89 23.92
C THR A 249 9.54 -6.50 24.08
N LEU A 250 10.56 -5.67 24.34
CA LEU A 250 11.91 -6.17 24.59
C LEU A 250 11.98 -7.05 25.82
N LYS A 251 11.36 -6.65 26.93
CA LYS A 251 11.32 -7.47 28.15
C LYS A 251 10.60 -8.80 27.97
N GLU A 252 9.45 -8.78 27.28
CA GLU A 252 8.72 -10.00 26.92
C GLU A 252 9.59 -10.95 26.09
N LEU A 253 10.36 -10.41 25.14
CA LEU A 253 11.31 -11.19 24.34
C LEU A 253 12.51 -11.68 25.15
N GLU A 254 13.06 -10.86 26.05
CA GLU A 254 14.19 -11.24 26.93
C GLU A 254 13.82 -12.40 27.86
N GLU A 255 12.59 -12.40 28.39
CA GLU A 255 12.05 -13.51 29.15
C GLU A 255 11.86 -14.74 28.26
N LYS A 256 11.22 -14.58 27.09
CA LYS A 256 10.92 -15.70 26.18
C LYS A 256 12.18 -16.36 25.60
N LEU A 257 13.26 -15.61 25.43
CA LEU A 257 14.54 -16.07 24.88
C LEU A 257 15.55 -16.45 25.97
N ASP A 258 15.16 -16.42 27.24
CA ASP A 258 16.03 -16.69 28.39
C ASP A 258 17.32 -15.83 28.38
N ILE A 259 17.21 -14.56 27.97
CA ILE A 259 18.35 -13.64 27.94
C ILE A 259 18.86 -13.44 29.38
N PRO A 260 20.18 -13.59 29.64
CA PRO A 260 20.74 -13.38 30.97
C PRO A 260 20.44 -11.96 31.50
N ILE A 261 20.10 -11.84 32.78
CA ILE A 261 19.76 -10.54 33.41
C ILE A 261 20.82 -9.47 33.15
N SER A 262 22.09 -9.84 33.12
CA SER A 262 23.21 -8.92 32.85
C SER A 262 23.22 -8.33 31.42
N GLN A 263 22.49 -8.93 30.49
CA GLN A 263 22.36 -8.50 29.09
C GLN A 263 21.00 -7.84 28.80
N ARG A 264 20.09 -7.83 29.77
CA ARG A 264 18.75 -7.24 29.61
C ARG A 264 18.79 -5.73 29.66
N ILE A 265 17.83 -5.09 29.00
CA ILE A 265 17.62 -3.65 29.15
C ILE A 265 17.24 -3.32 30.61
N PRO A 266 17.67 -2.15 31.14
CA PRO A 266 17.25 -1.72 32.47
C PRO A 266 15.74 -1.59 32.61
N ASP A 267 15.23 -1.80 33.82
CA ASP A 267 13.86 -1.44 34.15
C ASP A 267 13.63 0.06 33.92
N PRO A 268 12.48 0.46 33.33
CA PRO A 268 12.17 1.87 33.16
C PRO A 268 12.15 2.56 34.53
N HIS A 269 12.83 3.70 34.67
CA HIS A 269 12.84 4.47 35.90
C HIS A 269 11.38 4.82 36.29
N PRO A 270 10.98 4.73 37.57
CA PRO A 270 9.59 4.96 38.00
C PRO A 270 8.98 6.30 37.51
N ASP A 271 9.83 7.28 37.20
CA ASP A 271 9.41 8.61 36.73
C ASP A 271 9.14 8.71 35.21
N GLU A 272 9.57 7.74 34.39
CA GLU A 272 9.29 7.78 32.94
C GLU A 272 7.83 7.42 32.62
N GLY A 273 7.16 6.63 33.47
CA GLY A 273 5.75 6.27 33.33
C GLY A 273 4.75 7.36 33.76
N LEU A 274 5.22 8.39 34.48
CA LEU A 274 4.37 9.45 35.03
C LEU A 274 4.13 10.63 34.07
N LYS A 275 4.75 10.65 32.88
CA LYS A 275 4.39 11.58 31.81
C LYS A 275 3.16 11.11 31.00
N ARG A 276 2.17 10.51 31.66
CA ARG A 276 0.79 10.68 31.19
C ARG A 276 0.52 12.17 31.27
N ARG A 277 0.48 12.84 30.11
CA ARG A 277 -0.06 14.20 30.00
C ARG A 277 -1.33 14.24 30.84
N ASN A 278 -1.33 15.02 31.91
CA ASN A 278 -2.54 15.53 32.53
C ASN A 278 -3.27 16.31 31.42
N ARG A 279 -4.02 15.61 30.56
CA ARG A 279 -5.11 16.24 29.83
C ARG A 279 -6.11 16.60 30.92
N PRO A 280 -6.43 17.88 31.12
CA PRO A 280 -7.53 18.22 32.00
C PRO A 280 -8.75 17.49 31.47
N THR A 281 -9.22 16.50 32.24
CA THR A 281 -10.48 15.81 31.99
C THR A 281 -11.56 16.88 31.92
N GLY A 282 -12.15 17.06 30.74
CA GLY A 282 -13.27 17.97 30.54
C GLY A 282 -13.06 19.15 29.59
N ARG A 283 -11.91 19.30 28.90
CA ARG A 283 -11.77 20.31 27.83
C ARG A 283 -11.24 19.75 26.52
N LEU A 284 -11.98 20.00 25.44
CA LEU A 284 -11.53 19.75 24.07
C LEU A 284 -10.44 20.77 23.66
N PRO A 285 -9.65 20.47 22.60
CA PRO A 285 -8.76 21.46 21.99
C PRO A 285 -9.54 22.74 21.66
N GLY A 286 -9.06 23.89 22.14
CA GLY A 286 -9.80 25.17 22.06
C GLY A 286 -10.50 25.60 23.36
N GLY A 287 -10.38 24.83 24.45
CA GLY A 287 -10.83 25.26 25.78
C GLY A 287 -12.33 25.09 26.03
N VAL A 288 -13.06 24.45 25.12
CA VAL A 288 -14.50 24.18 25.27
C VAL A 288 -14.69 23.08 26.32
N GLY A 289 -15.43 23.42 27.38
CA GLY A 289 -15.85 22.47 28.41
C GLY A 289 -16.91 21.52 27.87
N ILE A 290 -16.79 20.23 28.19
CA ILE A 290 -17.88 19.26 27.99
C ILE A 290 -18.88 19.48 29.15
N PRO A 291 -20.19 19.64 28.90
CA PRO A 291 -21.19 19.72 29.96
C PRO A 291 -21.25 18.44 30.82
#